data_AF-Q8YH90-F1
#
_entry.id   AF-Q8YH90-F1
#
_cell.length_a   1.000
_cell.length_b   1.000
_cell.length_c   1.000
_cell.angle_alpha   90.00
_cell.angle_beta   90.00
_cell.angle_gamma   90.00
#
_symmetry.space_group_name_H-M   'P 1'
#
loop_
_entity.id
_entity.type
_entity.pdbx_description
1 polymer ?
#
loop_
_entity_poly.entity_id
_entity_poly.type
_entity_poly.pdbx_seq_one_letter_code
_entity_poly.pdbx_strand_id
1 'polypeptide(L)'
;MDGIKTGYTNVSGYNLVSSAYINNRHLVGVVLGAGSAGQRDGQMAKLLTRFGGVDNGKAAPLVAMAKPQAVTAKLKPDVVADLIDDTQIEQGDGGYPVTSGRSNWRIQLAATPSRAGASELQEKYAPVVSRIVPGAKGEISPSPKGRKVYRVRFSGVRDSAAASKACAQLKRQQIACLAIQN
;
A
#
# COMPACT_ATOMS: atom_id res chain seq x y z
N MET A 1 -10.93 -11.93 -24.95
CA MET A 1 -10.17 -11.59 -23.73
C MET A 1 -10.94 -10.50 -23.04
N ASP A 2 -11.32 -10.72 -21.79
CA ASP A 2 -12.24 -9.86 -21.03
C ASP A 2 -11.48 -8.87 -20.12
N GLY A 3 -10.18 -9.12 -19.89
CA GLY A 3 -9.28 -8.20 -19.22
C GLY A 3 -7.84 -8.70 -19.21
N ILE A 4 -6.88 -7.77 -19.20
CA ILE A 4 -5.45 -8.07 -19.09
C ILE A 4 -4.76 -7.01 -18.22
N LYS A 5 -4.06 -7.46 -17.16
CA LYS A 5 -3.24 -6.61 -16.32
C LYS A 5 -1.83 -7.19 -16.24
N THR A 6 -0.85 -6.36 -16.54
CA THR A 6 0.56 -6.69 -16.45
C THR A 6 1.20 -5.93 -15.29
N GLY A 7 2.27 -6.51 -14.73
CA GLY A 7 3.10 -5.87 -13.72
C GLY A 7 4.55 -6.34 -13.82
N TYR A 8 5.49 -5.48 -13.45
CA TYR A 8 6.91 -5.81 -13.46
C TYR A 8 7.65 -5.07 -12.34
N THR A 9 8.51 -5.78 -11.63
CA THR A 9 9.54 -5.20 -10.75
C THR A 9 10.83 -6.02 -10.87
N ASN A 10 11.97 -5.41 -10.52
CA ASN A 10 13.26 -6.09 -10.58
C ASN A 10 13.33 -7.34 -9.68
N VAL A 11 12.57 -7.35 -8.58
CA VAL A 11 12.57 -8.45 -7.60
C VAL A 11 11.50 -9.51 -7.88
N SER A 12 10.33 -9.10 -8.41
CA SER A 12 9.19 -9.98 -8.64
C SER A 12 9.11 -10.52 -10.06
N GLY A 13 9.98 -10.08 -10.98
CA GLY A 13 9.94 -10.46 -12.38
C GLY A 13 8.68 -9.97 -13.10
N TYR A 14 8.33 -10.64 -14.20
CA TYR A 14 7.20 -10.28 -15.06
C TYR A 14 5.93 -11.03 -14.64
N ASN A 15 4.91 -10.27 -14.22
CA ASN A 15 3.61 -10.77 -13.74
C ASN A 15 2.49 -10.42 -14.74
N LEU A 16 1.49 -11.29 -14.84
CA LEU A 16 0.32 -11.12 -15.71
C LEU A 16 -0.91 -11.82 -15.13
N VAL A 17 -2.02 -11.09 -15.07
CA VAL A 17 -3.36 -11.62 -14.80
C VAL A 17 -4.23 -11.35 -16.01
N SER A 18 -4.98 -12.32 -16.47
CA SER A 18 -5.91 -12.15 -17.59
C SER A 18 -7.17 -12.98 -17.41
N SER A 19 -8.30 -12.43 -17.82
CA SER A 19 -9.58 -13.13 -17.89
C SER A 19 -10.00 -13.38 -19.34
N ALA A 20 -10.59 -14.56 -19.59
CA ALA A 20 -11.08 -14.95 -20.90
C ALA A 20 -12.34 -15.80 -20.79
N TYR A 21 -13.35 -15.48 -21.58
CA TYR A 21 -14.46 -16.39 -21.84
C TYR A 21 -14.09 -17.36 -22.97
N ILE A 22 -14.05 -18.66 -22.67
CA ILE A 22 -13.76 -19.73 -23.63
C ILE A 22 -14.76 -20.86 -23.40
N ASN A 23 -15.48 -21.30 -24.45
CA ASN A 23 -16.44 -22.41 -24.38
C ASN A 23 -17.48 -22.26 -23.26
N ASN A 24 -18.09 -21.07 -23.14
CA ASN A 24 -19.06 -20.73 -22.08
C ASN A 24 -18.52 -20.84 -20.65
N ARG A 25 -17.19 -20.82 -20.47
CA ARG A 25 -16.52 -20.77 -19.16
C ARG A 25 -15.74 -19.47 -19.01
N HIS A 26 -15.85 -18.86 -17.83
CA HIS A 26 -15.02 -17.73 -17.45
C HIS A 26 -13.72 -18.23 -16.83
N LEU A 27 -12.60 -17.95 -17.48
CA LEU A 27 -11.27 -18.36 -17.04
C LEU A 27 -10.50 -17.15 -16.57
N VAL A 28 -9.81 -17.30 -15.43
CA VAL A 28 -8.84 -16.32 -14.95
C VAL A 28 -7.49 -17.01 -14.86
N GLY A 29 -6.53 -16.53 -15.64
CA GLY A 29 -5.15 -16.99 -15.62
C GLY A 29 -4.27 -16.01 -14.85
N VAL A 30 -3.35 -16.55 -14.05
CA VAL A 30 -2.35 -15.78 -13.30
C VAL A 30 -0.96 -16.37 -13.56
N VAL A 31 -0.03 -15.52 -13.97
CA VAL A 31 1.39 -15.84 -14.17
C VAL A 31 2.21 -14.89 -13.29
N LEU A 32 3.08 -15.47 -12.45
CA LEU A 32 3.95 -14.72 -11.55
C LEU A 32 5.42 -15.04 -11.82
N GLY A 33 6.29 -14.03 -11.75
CA GLY A 33 7.74 -14.23 -11.70
C GLY A 33 8.40 -14.74 -12.99
N ALA A 34 7.81 -14.51 -14.16
CA ALA A 34 8.47 -14.88 -15.41
C ALA A 34 9.74 -14.05 -15.62
N GLY A 35 10.76 -14.61 -16.27
CA GLY A 35 12.05 -13.94 -16.53
C GLY A 35 11.99 -12.90 -17.66
N SER A 36 10.96 -12.95 -18.51
CA SER A 36 10.71 -11.96 -19.57
C SER A 36 9.22 -11.84 -19.90
N ALA A 37 8.85 -10.72 -20.54
CA ALA A 37 7.50 -10.52 -21.06
C ALA A 37 7.07 -11.63 -22.04
N GLY A 38 7.96 -12.06 -22.93
CA GLY A 38 7.67 -13.14 -23.88
C GLY A 38 7.48 -14.49 -23.19
N GLN A 39 8.28 -14.81 -22.18
CA GLN A 39 8.12 -16.04 -21.40
C GLN A 39 6.78 -16.06 -20.65
N ARG A 40 6.42 -14.93 -20.03
CA ARG A 40 5.15 -14.73 -19.32
C ARG A 40 3.95 -14.97 -20.23
N ASP A 41 3.94 -14.35 -21.40
CA ASP A 41 2.82 -14.42 -22.34
C ASP A 41 2.69 -15.83 -22.93
N GLY A 42 3.82 -16.47 -23.22
CA GLY A 42 3.86 -17.88 -23.61
C GLY A 42 3.34 -18.82 -22.52
N GLN A 43 3.62 -18.55 -21.24
CA GLN A 43 3.06 -19.31 -20.11
C GLN A 43 1.55 -19.10 -20.00
N MET A 44 1.06 -17.87 -20.15
CA MET A 44 -0.37 -17.57 -20.12
C MET A 44 -1.12 -18.28 -21.25
N ALA A 45 -0.58 -18.24 -22.47
CA ALA A 45 -1.14 -18.95 -23.62
C ALA A 45 -1.26 -20.46 -23.34
N LYS A 46 -0.23 -21.08 -22.75
CA LYS A 46 -0.27 -22.50 -22.36
C LYS A 46 -1.37 -22.79 -21.35
N LEU A 47 -1.57 -21.93 -20.34
CA LEU A 47 -2.63 -22.10 -19.33
C LEU A 47 -4.01 -22.00 -19.97
N LEU A 48 -4.26 -20.98 -20.77
CA LEU A 48 -5.56 -20.78 -21.41
C LEU A 48 -5.87 -21.86 -22.44
N THR A 49 -4.88 -22.34 -23.19
CA THR A 49 -5.08 -23.48 -24.10
C THR A 49 -5.39 -24.77 -23.33
N ARG A 50 -4.62 -25.05 -22.26
CA ARG A 50 -4.80 -26.28 -21.46
C ARG A 50 -6.16 -26.34 -20.75
N PHE A 51 -6.63 -25.21 -20.24
CA PHE A 51 -7.87 -25.15 -19.45
C PHE A 51 -9.07 -24.60 -20.24
N GLY A 52 -8.84 -24.05 -21.43
CA GLY A 52 -9.89 -23.58 -22.34
C GLY A 52 -10.56 -24.70 -23.12
N GLY A 53 -9.80 -25.72 -23.54
CA GLY A 53 -10.28 -26.81 -24.39
C GLY A 53 -10.26 -28.18 -23.73
N VAL A 54 -11.18 -28.47 -22.81
CA VAL A 54 -11.57 -29.85 -22.50
C VAL A 54 -13.02 -29.90 -21.99
N ASP A 55 -13.91 -30.51 -22.78
CA ASP A 55 -15.24 -30.92 -22.36
C ASP A 55 -15.15 -32.24 -21.60
N ASN A 56 -14.58 -32.20 -20.40
CA ASN A 56 -14.74 -33.30 -19.46
C ASN A 56 -15.92 -32.94 -18.57
N GLY A 57 -17.12 -33.44 -18.93
CA GLY A 57 -18.42 -33.14 -18.33
C GLY A 57 -18.55 -33.43 -16.83
N LYS A 58 -17.78 -32.72 -16.00
CA LYS A 58 -17.92 -32.60 -14.55
C LYS A 58 -17.58 -31.16 -14.18
N ALA A 59 -18.62 -30.35 -14.01
CA ALA A 59 -18.54 -28.98 -13.51
C ALA A 59 -18.12 -28.97 -12.03
N ALA A 60 -16.85 -29.25 -11.77
CA ALA A 60 -16.19 -28.87 -10.53
C ALA A 60 -15.34 -27.62 -10.81
N PRO A 61 -15.24 -26.66 -9.86
CA PRO A 61 -14.31 -25.56 -9.99
C PRO A 61 -12.89 -26.16 -10.06
N LEU A 62 -12.32 -26.20 -11.26
CA LEU A 62 -10.95 -26.64 -11.48
C LEU A 62 -10.01 -25.52 -11.05
N VAL A 63 -9.81 -25.38 -9.74
CA VAL A 63 -8.68 -24.61 -9.22
C VAL A 63 -7.43 -25.39 -9.61
N ALA A 64 -6.70 -24.93 -10.62
CA ALA A 64 -5.38 -25.44 -10.91
C ALA A 64 -4.45 -25.04 -9.77
N MET A 65 -4.42 -25.85 -8.71
CA MET A 65 -3.41 -25.73 -7.67
C MET A 65 -2.07 -26.16 -8.29
N ALA A 66 -1.21 -25.20 -8.60
CA ALA A 66 0.20 -25.51 -8.74
C ALA A 66 0.64 -26.17 -7.43
N LYS A 67 1.26 -27.36 -7.50
CA LYS A 67 1.86 -27.97 -6.30
C LYS A 67 2.76 -26.91 -5.66
N PRO A 68 2.59 -26.58 -4.37
CA PRO A 68 3.47 -25.64 -3.70
C PRO A 68 4.89 -26.18 -3.83
N GLN A 69 5.69 -25.53 -4.66
CA GLN A 69 7.12 -25.81 -4.66
C GLN A 69 7.64 -25.17 -3.39
N ALA A 70 8.12 -25.98 -2.46
CA ALA A 70 8.72 -25.49 -1.23
C ALA A 70 9.87 -24.56 -1.61
N VAL A 71 9.65 -23.25 -1.48
CA VAL A 71 10.70 -22.26 -1.62
C VAL A 71 11.58 -22.39 -0.38
N THR A 72 12.61 -23.23 -0.43
CA THR A 72 13.69 -23.27 0.57
C THR A 72 14.65 -22.08 0.41
N ALA A 73 14.16 -20.95 -0.09
CA ALA A 73 14.91 -19.72 -0.06
C ALA A 73 14.89 -19.22 1.38
N LYS A 74 16.06 -19.24 2.05
CA LYS A 74 16.26 -18.44 3.25
C LYS A 74 15.88 -17.00 2.88
N LEU A 75 14.74 -16.53 3.37
CA LEU A 75 14.39 -15.12 3.32
C LEU A 75 15.51 -14.37 4.03
N LYS A 76 16.36 -13.72 3.24
CA LYS A 76 17.24 -12.68 3.77
C LYS A 76 16.31 -11.59 4.31
N PRO A 77 16.61 -10.96 5.46
CA PRO A 77 15.89 -9.78 5.90
C PRO A 77 15.95 -8.77 4.76
N ASP A 78 14.83 -8.58 4.09
CA ASP A 78 14.76 -7.73 2.92
C ASP A 78 14.57 -6.31 3.43
N VAL A 79 15.69 -5.62 3.67
CA VAL A 79 15.72 -4.21 4.11
C VAL A 79 14.96 -3.29 3.14
N VAL A 80 14.65 -3.76 1.92
CA VAL A 80 13.82 -3.01 0.96
C VAL A 80 12.32 -3.11 1.28
N ALA A 81 11.85 -4.14 1.98
CA ALA A 81 10.43 -4.30 2.29
C ALA A 81 9.92 -3.20 3.24
N ASP A 82 10.75 -2.71 4.15
CA ASP A 82 10.45 -1.56 5.02
C ASP A 82 10.54 -0.19 4.31
N LEU A 83 11.08 -0.17 3.08
CA LEU A 83 11.20 1.03 2.24
C LEU A 83 10.12 1.11 1.14
N ILE A 84 9.32 0.05 0.95
CA ILE A 84 8.21 0.06 0.00
C ILE A 84 7.04 0.81 0.64
N ASP A 85 6.66 1.93 0.03
CA ASP A 85 5.45 2.66 0.38
C ASP A 85 4.24 1.93 -0.23
N ASP A 86 3.63 1.03 0.54
CA ASP A 86 2.44 0.28 0.14
C ASP A 86 1.25 1.18 -0.25
N THR A 87 1.29 2.49 0.03
CA THR A 87 0.27 3.45 -0.42
C THR A 87 0.25 3.69 -1.93
N GLN A 88 1.29 3.25 -2.65
CA GLN A 88 1.38 3.33 -4.12
C GLN A 88 0.95 2.03 -4.82
N ILE A 89 0.57 0.99 -4.07
CA ILE A 89 0.15 -0.29 -4.64
C ILE A 89 -1.37 -0.25 -4.87
N GLU A 90 -1.74 0.08 -6.11
CA GLU A 90 -3.12 -0.01 -6.60
C GLU A 90 -3.54 -1.48 -6.77
N GLN A 91 -4.63 -1.90 -6.12
CA GLN A 91 -5.17 -3.28 -6.17
C GLN A 91 -5.69 -3.70 -7.56
N GLY A 92 -5.62 -2.84 -8.57
CA GLY A 92 -5.88 -3.21 -9.96
C GLY A 92 -7.35 -3.53 -10.26
N ASP A 93 -8.29 -3.07 -9.42
CA ASP A 93 -9.74 -3.25 -9.61
C ASP A 93 -10.41 -2.09 -10.37
N GLY A 94 -9.63 -1.10 -10.84
CA GLY A 94 -10.18 -0.06 -11.72
C GLY A 94 -11.10 0.94 -11.04
N GLY A 95 -10.95 1.14 -9.72
CA GLY A 95 -11.29 2.41 -9.11
C GLY A 95 -12.29 2.31 -7.98
N TYR A 96 -11.79 2.07 -6.79
CA TYR A 96 -11.95 2.96 -5.64
C TYR A 96 -10.65 2.83 -4.83
N PRO A 97 -10.05 3.92 -4.29
CA PRO A 97 -8.97 3.74 -3.33
C PRO A 97 -9.54 2.86 -2.23
N VAL A 98 -8.85 1.77 -1.90
CA VAL A 98 -9.15 1.01 -0.70
C VAL A 98 -9.31 2.02 0.42
N THR A 99 -10.52 2.13 0.96
CA THR A 99 -10.69 2.68 2.30
C THR A 99 -9.99 1.68 3.20
N SER A 100 -8.66 1.80 3.25
CA SER A 100 -7.95 1.43 4.45
C SER A 100 -8.68 2.23 5.52
N GLY A 101 -9.22 1.57 6.54
CA GLY A 101 -9.77 2.24 7.72
C GLY A 101 -8.71 3.03 8.50
N ARG A 102 -7.61 3.42 7.84
CA ARG A 102 -6.56 4.31 8.30
C ARG A 102 -6.84 5.65 7.68
N SER A 103 -7.32 6.51 8.52
CA SER A 103 -7.50 7.91 8.26
C SER A 103 -6.25 8.59 7.71
N ASN A 104 -6.35 9.16 6.52
CA ASN A 104 -5.29 9.94 5.87
C ASN A 104 -5.07 11.32 6.53
N TRP A 105 -5.65 11.57 7.69
CA TRP A 105 -5.52 12.85 8.39
C TRP A 105 -4.42 12.80 9.44
N ARG A 106 -3.70 13.91 9.51
CA ARG A 106 -2.65 14.18 10.50
C ARG A 106 -2.65 15.64 10.89
N ILE A 107 -2.06 15.91 12.04
CA ILE A 107 -1.87 17.28 12.53
C ILE A 107 -0.38 17.62 12.55
N GLN A 108 -0.03 18.82 12.10
CA GLN A 108 1.31 19.37 12.18
C GLN A 108 1.35 20.44 13.26
N LEU A 109 2.25 20.31 14.23
CA LEU A 109 2.32 21.20 15.39
C LEU A 109 3.43 22.24 15.26
N ALA A 110 4.58 21.84 14.71
CA ALA A 110 5.75 22.70 14.64
C ALA A 110 6.64 22.37 13.44
N ALA A 111 7.51 23.32 13.08
CA ALA A 111 8.62 23.12 12.16
C ALA A 111 9.85 23.79 12.75
N THR A 112 10.95 23.05 12.89
CA THR A 112 12.22 23.54 13.46
C THR A 112 13.35 23.43 12.43
N PRO A 113 14.43 24.23 12.56
CA PRO A 113 15.59 24.14 11.67
C PRO A 113 16.49 22.93 11.98
N SER A 114 16.31 22.26 13.12
CA SER A 114 17.12 21.11 13.55
C SER A 114 16.25 19.90 13.89
N ARG A 115 16.79 18.69 13.63
CA ARG A 115 16.12 17.43 13.98
C ARG A 115 15.99 17.25 15.49
N ALA A 116 17.01 17.66 16.24
CA ALA A 116 17.01 17.60 17.70
C ALA A 116 15.86 18.45 18.29
N GLY A 117 15.69 19.69 17.83
CA GLY A 117 14.58 20.54 18.27
C GLY A 117 13.21 19.99 17.87
N ALA A 118 13.10 19.29 16.74
CA ALA A 118 11.86 18.62 16.36
C ALA A 118 11.54 17.43 17.29
N SER A 119 12.55 16.63 17.67
CA SER A 119 12.38 15.51 18.58
C SER A 119 11.95 15.96 19.97
N GLU A 120 12.59 17.00 20.50
CA GLU A 120 12.25 17.56 21.80
C GLU A 120 10.81 18.09 21.84
N LEU A 121 10.39 18.83 20.81
CA LEU A 121 9.01 19.29 20.70
C LEU A 121 8.01 18.13 20.52
N GLN A 122 8.39 17.09 19.78
CA GLN A 122 7.54 15.91 19.60
C GLN A 122 7.29 15.21 20.94
N GLU A 123 8.34 14.95 21.71
CA GLU A 123 8.24 14.30 23.04
C GLU A 123 7.46 15.16 24.03
N LYS A 124 7.69 16.48 24.01
CA LYS A 124 6.95 17.43 24.85
C LYS A 124 5.45 17.44 24.56
N TYR A 125 5.05 17.38 23.28
CA TYR A 125 3.64 17.44 22.89
C TYR A 125 2.96 16.08 22.78
N ALA A 126 3.71 14.98 22.66
CA ALA A 126 3.17 13.62 22.60
C ALA A 126 2.11 13.32 23.67
N PRO A 127 2.34 13.55 24.99
CA PRO A 127 1.33 13.23 26.01
C PRO A 127 0.07 14.09 25.89
N VAL A 128 0.19 15.33 25.40
CA VAL A 128 -0.95 16.22 25.17
C VAL A 128 -1.77 15.74 23.98
N VAL A 129 -1.10 15.40 22.89
CA VAL A 129 -1.72 14.90 21.66
C VAL A 129 -2.39 13.55 21.90
N SER A 130 -1.76 12.62 22.63
CA SER A 130 -2.35 11.31 22.92
C SER A 130 -3.62 11.39 23.77
N ARG A 131 -3.80 12.44 24.58
CA ARG A 131 -5.05 12.70 25.32
C ARG A 131 -6.18 13.19 24.41
N ILE A 132 -5.85 13.95 23.38
CA ILE A 132 -6.81 14.56 22.45
C ILE A 132 -7.15 13.59 21.30
N VAL A 133 -6.15 12.88 20.80
CA VAL A 133 -6.22 11.91 19.71
C VAL A 133 -5.64 10.58 20.21
N PRO A 134 -6.47 9.68 20.75
CA PRO A 134 -6.04 8.36 21.17
C PRO A 134 -5.43 7.58 20.01
N GLY A 135 -4.23 7.03 20.22
CA GLY A 135 -3.50 6.27 19.20
C GLY A 135 -2.71 7.12 18.20
N ALA A 136 -2.63 8.44 18.40
CA ALA A 136 -1.79 9.30 17.56
C ALA A 136 -0.30 8.96 17.72
N LYS A 137 0.40 8.83 16.58
CA LYS A 137 1.84 8.55 16.52
C LYS A 137 2.60 9.78 16.06
N GLY A 138 3.63 10.17 16.81
CA GLY A 138 4.52 11.28 16.43
C GLY A 138 5.44 10.88 15.27
N GLU A 139 5.58 11.76 14.30
CA GLU A 139 6.40 11.60 13.10
C GLU A 139 7.15 12.91 12.81
N ILE A 140 8.46 12.80 12.56
CA ILE A 140 9.28 13.94 12.10
C ILE A 140 9.50 13.80 10.60
N SER A 141 8.90 14.71 9.84
CA SER A 141 9.02 14.73 8.38
C SER A 141 9.99 15.84 7.94
N PRO A 142 11.10 15.52 7.25
CA PRO A 142 11.98 16.54 6.67
C PRO A 142 11.30 17.22 5.47
N SER A 143 11.53 18.52 5.30
CA SER A 143 10.99 19.24 4.14
C SER A 143 11.63 18.75 2.84
N PRO A 144 10.84 18.34 1.82
CA PRO A 144 11.36 17.79 0.58
C PRO A 144 11.95 18.85 -0.37
N LYS A 145 11.62 20.13 -0.19
CA LYS A 145 12.17 21.25 -1.00
C LYS A 145 12.50 22.45 -0.09
N GLY A 146 13.63 23.11 -0.38
CA GLY A 146 14.06 24.37 0.27
C GLY A 146 14.99 24.19 1.48
N ARG A 147 14.95 25.16 2.43
CA ARG A 147 15.73 25.09 3.69
C ARG A 147 15.37 23.83 4.47
N LYS A 148 16.38 23.16 5.05
CA LYS A 148 16.21 21.98 5.90
C LYS A 148 15.38 22.35 7.14
N VAL A 149 14.09 22.08 7.09
CA VAL A 149 13.19 22.20 8.24
C VAL A 149 12.59 20.84 8.55
N TYR A 150 12.48 20.54 9.83
CA TYR A 150 11.96 19.29 10.37
C TYR A 150 10.58 19.58 10.93
N ARG A 151 9.55 18.96 10.35
CA ARG A 151 8.16 19.17 10.72
C ARG A 151 7.74 18.10 11.71
N VAL A 152 7.20 18.54 12.85
CA VAL A 152 6.63 17.66 13.88
C VAL A 152 5.17 17.42 13.54
N ARG A 153 4.83 16.16 13.25
CA ARG A 153 3.50 15.73 12.82
C ARG A 153 3.01 14.60 13.71
N PHE A 154 1.70 14.43 13.79
CA PHE A 154 1.06 13.31 14.46
C PHE A 154 0.05 12.66 13.52
N SER A 155 0.27 11.38 13.19
CA SER A 155 -0.59 10.56 12.34
C SER A 155 -1.58 9.74 13.19
N GLY A 156 -2.64 9.22 12.55
CA GLY A 156 -3.68 8.42 13.22
C GLY A 156 -4.95 9.18 13.59
N VAL A 157 -5.20 10.32 12.96
CA VAL A 157 -6.41 11.13 13.21
C VAL A 157 -7.54 10.66 12.31
N ARG A 158 -8.63 10.13 12.86
CA ARG A 158 -9.68 9.37 12.14
C ARG A 158 -10.31 10.05 10.90
N ASP A 159 -10.52 11.36 10.96
CA ASP A 159 -11.18 12.09 9.89
C ASP A 159 -10.87 13.59 9.98
N SER A 160 -11.34 14.36 9.00
CA SER A 160 -11.15 15.80 8.93
C SER A 160 -11.75 16.55 10.11
N ALA A 161 -12.92 16.11 10.60
CA ALA A 161 -13.61 16.72 11.74
C ALA A 161 -12.83 16.49 13.04
N ALA A 162 -12.28 15.29 13.23
CA ALA A 162 -11.40 14.95 14.34
C ALA A 162 -10.10 15.76 14.27
N ALA A 163 -9.52 15.95 13.09
CA ALA A 163 -8.30 16.74 12.91
C ALA A 163 -8.50 18.23 13.20
N SER A 164 -9.58 18.80 12.69
CA SER A 164 -9.95 20.20 12.95
C SER A 164 -10.32 20.44 14.42
N LYS A 165 -11.07 19.52 15.05
CA LYS A 165 -11.39 19.56 16.48
C LYS A 165 -10.14 19.44 17.35
N ALA A 166 -9.24 18.51 17.04
CA ALA A 166 -7.97 18.36 17.75
C ALA A 166 -7.13 19.64 17.65
N CYS A 167 -7.02 20.23 16.46
CA CYS A 167 -6.31 21.50 16.29
C CYS A 167 -6.97 22.66 17.03
N ALA A 168 -8.31 22.72 17.09
CA ALA A 168 -9.00 23.74 17.87
C ALA A 168 -8.69 23.62 19.37
N GLN A 169 -8.62 22.40 19.90
CA GLN A 169 -8.25 22.16 21.31
C GLN A 169 -6.78 22.49 21.59
N LEU A 170 -5.86 22.12 20.71
CA LEU A 170 -4.44 22.43 20.84
C LEU A 170 -4.17 23.94 20.80
N LYS A 171 -4.85 24.68 19.91
CA LYS A 171 -4.75 26.15 19.84
C LYS A 171 -5.21 26.84 21.12
N ARG A 172 -6.22 26.29 21.82
CA ARG A 172 -6.64 26.80 23.15
C ARG A 172 -5.55 26.65 24.20
N GLN A 173 -4.65 25.70 24.04
CA GLN A 173 -3.47 25.51 24.89
C GLN A 173 -2.24 26.26 24.37
N GLN A 174 -2.42 27.24 23.46
CA GLN A 174 -1.35 27.99 22.83
C GLN A 174 -0.38 27.14 21.98
N ILE A 175 -0.82 25.95 21.54
CA ILE A 175 -0.03 25.07 20.68
C ILE A 175 -0.46 25.30 19.22
N ALA A 176 0.50 25.65 18.37
CA ALA A 176 0.27 25.78 16.94
C ALA A 176 -0.18 24.43 16.36
N CYS A 177 -1.20 24.43 15.49
CA CYS A 177 -1.72 23.20 14.89
C CYS A 177 -2.31 23.45 13.52
N LEU A 178 -1.97 22.59 12.57
CA LEU A 178 -2.48 22.55 11.21
C LEU A 178 -2.96 21.13 10.86
N ALA A 179 -4.22 20.98 10.48
CA ALA A 179 -4.78 19.72 9.99
C ALA A 179 -4.42 19.54 8.52
N ILE A 180 -3.88 18.37 8.15
CA ILE A 180 -3.40 18.07 6.81
C ILE A 180 -3.86 16.67 6.40
N GLN A 181 -4.36 16.54 5.18
CA GLN A 181 -4.63 15.28 4.52
C GLN A 181 -3.37 14.76 3.83
N ASN A 182 -3.09 13.46 3.91
CA ASN A 182 -2.07 12.75 3.14
C ASN A 182 -2.51 12.62 1.69
#